data_AF-A0A7L4FZ66-F1
#
_entry.id   AF-A0A7L4FZ66-F1
#
_cell.length_a   1.000
_cell.length_b   1.000
_cell.length_c   1.000
_cell.angle_alpha   90.00
_cell.angle_beta   90.00
_cell.angle_gamma   90.00
#
_symmetry.space_group_name_H-M   'P 1'
#
loop_
_entity.id
_entity.type
_entity.pdbx_description
1 polymer ?
#
loop_
_entity_poly.entity_id
_entity_poly.type
_entity_poly.pdbx_seq_one_letter_code
_entity_poly.pdbx_strand_id
1 'polypeptide(L)'
;QIRVRVIEARQLPGVNIRPVVKVTAAGQTKRTRIRKGNSPFFDETFFFNVFEAPAELFDMPIFITVVDSRSFRTDSVIGEFRPVALRFLSPPEHAFLRKWLLLSDPEDFSAGAKGYLKVSLFVLGPGDEAPV
;
A
#
# COMPACT_ATOMS: atom_id res chain seq x y z
N GLN A 1 15.80 -5.09 -0.20
CA GLN A 1 14.93 -4.20 0.60
C GLN A 1 13.72 -3.82 -0.22
N ILE A 2 12.52 -3.81 0.37
CA ILE A 2 11.30 -3.31 -0.27
C ILE A 2 11.00 -1.93 0.31
N ARG A 3 10.75 -0.93 -0.54
CA ARG A 3 10.33 0.41 -0.13
C ARG A 3 8.91 0.71 -0.61
N VAL A 4 8.06 1.14 0.31
CA VAL A 4 6.69 1.55 0.02
C VAL A 4 6.47 2.96 0.51
N ARG A 5 6.28 3.91 -0.41
CA ARG A 5 5.88 5.28 -0.09
C ARG A 5 4.38 5.42 -0.27
N VAL A 6 3.67 5.71 0.82
CA VAL A 6 2.25 6.04 0.83
C VAL A 6 2.11 7.55 0.73
N ILE A 7 1.57 8.06 -0.37
CA ILE A 7 1.59 9.51 -0.67
C ILE A 7 0.28 10.15 -0.23
N GLU A 8 -0.82 9.81 -0.89
CA GLU A 8 -2.13 10.42 -0.66
C GLU A 8 -3.25 9.44 -1.00
N ALA A 9 -4.41 9.59 -0.39
CA ALA A 9 -5.64 8.91 -0.81
C ALA A 9 -6.66 9.94 -1.30
N ARG A 10 -7.62 9.49 -2.11
CA ARG A 10 -8.72 10.31 -2.62
C ARG A 10 -10.01 9.52 -2.66
N GLN A 11 -11.12 10.23 -2.49
CA GLN A 11 -12.48 9.69 -2.61
C GLN A 11 -12.74 8.48 -1.71
N LEU A 12 -12.12 8.44 -0.52
CA LEU A 12 -12.43 7.42 0.47
C LEU A 12 -13.89 7.58 0.92
N PRO A 13 -14.69 6.52 1.06
CA PRO A 13 -16.06 6.60 1.55
C PRO A 13 -16.13 6.84 3.06
N GLY A 14 -17.27 7.35 3.53
CA GLY A 14 -17.58 7.50 4.96
C GLY A 14 -17.54 8.95 5.47
N VAL A 15 -18.03 9.14 6.70
CA VAL A 15 -18.18 10.46 7.34
C VAL A 15 -17.26 10.57 8.55
N ASN A 16 -16.52 11.70 8.64
CA ASN A 16 -15.58 11.99 9.74
C ASN A 16 -14.49 10.93 9.95
N ILE A 17 -14.16 10.18 8.91
CA ILE A 17 -13.20 9.06 8.96
C ILE A 17 -11.82 9.52 9.44
N ARG A 18 -11.10 8.59 10.08
CA ARG A 18 -9.70 8.77 10.47
C ARG A 18 -8.81 7.74 9.76
N PRO A 19 -8.47 7.97 8.48
CA PRO A 19 -7.80 6.95 7.68
C PRO A 19 -6.39 6.67 8.18
N VAL A 20 -6.06 5.38 8.16
CA VAL A 20 -4.71 4.84 8.33
C VAL A 20 -4.48 3.86 7.18
N VAL A 21 -3.31 3.93 6.55
CA VAL A 21 -2.89 2.93 5.57
C VAL A 21 -2.00 1.91 6.27
N LYS A 22 -2.37 0.64 6.17
CA LYS A 22 -1.55 -0.50 6.59
C LYS A 22 -0.88 -1.09 5.36
N VAL A 23 0.43 -1.33 5.47
CA VAL A 23 1.23 -1.98 4.45
C VAL A 23 1.86 -3.23 5.06
N THR A 24 1.58 -4.38 4.47
CA THR A 24 2.14 -5.66 4.89
C THR A 24 3.00 -6.23 3.78
N ALA A 25 4.27 -6.50 4.10
CA ALA A 25 5.24 -7.13 3.20
C ALA A 25 6.22 -7.95 4.07
N ALA A 26 6.66 -9.10 3.57
CA ALA A 26 7.62 -9.97 4.26
C ALA A 26 7.24 -10.31 5.72
N GLY A 27 5.95 -10.61 5.97
CA GLY A 27 5.44 -10.90 7.32
C GLY A 27 5.43 -9.71 8.28
N GLN A 28 5.88 -8.53 7.85
CA GLN A 28 5.89 -7.31 8.66
C GLN A 28 4.74 -6.39 8.25
N THR A 29 4.04 -5.82 9.22
CA THR A 29 3.02 -4.79 8.99
C THR A 29 3.51 -3.45 9.51
N LYS A 30 3.47 -2.42 8.67
CA LYS A 30 3.72 -1.02 9.04
C LYS A 30 2.48 -0.18 8.72
N ARG A 31 2.31 0.96 9.40
CA ARG A 31 1.14 1.81 9.23
C ARG A 31 1.50 3.29 9.23
N THR A 32 0.74 4.09 8.50
CA THR A 32 0.87 5.55 8.51
C THR A 32 0.39 6.13 9.84
N ARG A 33 0.71 7.40 10.08
CA ARG A 33 0.01 8.20 11.07
C ARG A 33 -1.46 8.34 10.70
N ILE A 34 -2.28 8.57 11.73
CA ILE A 34 -3.72 8.81 11.55
C ILE A 34 -3.91 10.17 10.86
N ARG A 35 -4.68 10.17 9.77
CA ARG A 35 -5.14 11.41 9.10
C ARG A 35 -6.65 11.56 9.25
N LYS A 36 -7.20 12.66 8.74
CA LYS A 36 -8.65 12.97 8.77
C LYS A 36 -9.18 13.24 7.37
N GLY A 37 -10.44 12.89 7.16
CA GLY A 37 -11.17 13.21 5.94
C GLY A 37 -10.94 12.21 4.80
N ASN A 38 -11.59 12.48 3.68
CA ASN A 38 -11.77 11.54 2.57
C ASN A 38 -10.67 11.62 1.50
N SER A 39 -9.80 12.64 1.57
CA SER A 39 -8.63 12.79 0.70
C SER A 39 -7.36 13.14 1.50
N PRO A 40 -6.91 12.26 2.42
CA PRO A 40 -5.76 12.53 3.28
C PRO A 40 -4.43 12.51 2.52
N PHE A 41 -3.51 13.39 2.91
CA PHE A 41 -2.10 13.37 2.52
C PHE A 41 -1.27 12.74 3.64
N PHE A 42 -0.51 11.69 3.32
CA PHE A 42 0.31 10.94 4.27
C PHE A 42 1.78 11.31 4.12
N ASP A 43 2.32 11.07 2.92
CA ASP A 43 3.72 11.17 2.52
C ASP A 43 4.71 10.46 3.46
N GLU A 44 4.45 9.18 3.71
CA GLU A 44 5.26 8.34 4.60
C GLU A 44 5.90 7.19 3.82
N THR A 45 7.18 6.95 4.05
CA THR A 45 7.94 5.86 3.43
C THR A 45 8.24 4.76 4.43
N PHE A 46 7.87 3.53 4.08
CA PHE A 46 8.16 2.32 4.84
C PHE A 46 9.26 1.51 4.18
N PHE A 47 10.14 0.98 5.02
CA PHE A 47 11.26 0.14 4.62
C PHE A 47 11.06 -1.25 5.22
N PHE A 48 11.08 -2.27 4.37
CA PHE A 48 11.00 -3.67 4.75
C PHE A 48 12.31 -4.33 4.34
N ASN A 49 13.10 -4.71 5.35
CA ASN A 49 14.33 -5.44 5.13
C ASN A 49 13.98 -6.92 5.00
N VAL A 50 14.53 -7.53 3.96
CA VAL A 50 14.28 -8.89 3.50
C VAL A 50 15.63 -9.52 3.23
N PHE A 51 15.77 -10.80 3.57
CA PHE A 51 17.02 -11.56 3.49
C PHE A 51 16.89 -12.77 2.55
N GLU A 52 15.73 -12.93 1.94
CA GLU A 52 15.38 -13.96 0.98
C GLU A 52 16.07 -13.72 -0.38
N ALA A 53 16.16 -14.77 -1.20
CA ALA A 53 16.74 -14.67 -2.53
C ALA A 53 15.91 -13.72 -3.43
N PRO A 54 16.52 -12.96 -4.36
CA PRO A 54 15.79 -12.03 -5.22
C PRO A 54 14.58 -12.66 -5.93
N ALA A 55 14.70 -13.91 -6.38
CA ALA A 55 13.61 -14.67 -7.00
C ALA A 55 12.39 -14.86 -6.06
N GLU A 56 12.62 -15.08 -4.77
CA GLU A 56 11.56 -15.24 -3.77
C GLU A 56 10.91 -13.88 -3.41
N LEU A 57 11.67 -12.79 -3.52
CA LEU A 57 11.14 -11.43 -3.30
C LEU A 57 10.14 -11.02 -4.37
N PHE A 58 10.38 -11.39 -5.63
CA PHE A 58 9.46 -11.05 -6.73
C PHE A 58 8.09 -11.71 -6.57
N ASP A 59 8.05 -12.84 -5.87
CA ASP A 59 6.85 -13.63 -5.65
C ASP A 59 6.12 -13.24 -4.36
N MET A 60 6.75 -12.41 -3.53
CA MET A 60 6.21 -11.98 -2.26
C MET A 60 5.03 -11.03 -2.45
N PRO A 61 3.85 -11.34 -1.88
CA PRO A 61 2.69 -10.46 -1.97
C PRO A 61 2.87 -9.24 -1.06
N ILE A 62 2.44 -8.08 -1.55
CA ILE A 62 2.33 -6.86 -0.76
C ILE A 62 0.86 -6.52 -0.61
N PHE A 63 0.41 -6.44 0.64
CA PHE A 63 -0.96 -6.07 0.99
C PHE A 63 -1.01 -4.60 1.41
N ILE A 64 -1.96 -3.85 0.86
CA ILE A 64 -2.16 -2.44 1.19
C ILE A 64 -3.64 -2.22 1.47
N THR A 65 -3.95 -1.89 2.73
CA THR A 65 -5.32 -1.76 3.22
C THR A 65 -5.50 -0.40 3.88
N VAL A 66 -6.60 0.28 3.57
CA VAL A 66 -7.00 1.54 4.22
C VAL A 66 -8.08 1.23 5.25
N VAL A 67 -7.90 1.70 6.48
CA VAL A 67 -8.83 1.47 7.59
C VAL A 67 -9.23 2.77 8.29
N ASP A 68 -10.42 2.83 8.88
CA ASP A 68 -10.80 3.90 9.82
C ASP A 68 -10.27 3.55 11.22
N SER A 69 -9.33 4.35 11.74
CA SER A 69 -8.71 4.14 13.05
C SER A 69 -9.66 4.25 14.24
N ARG A 70 -10.87 4.81 14.04
CA ARG A 70 -11.88 4.92 15.10
C ARG A 70 -12.61 3.61 15.37
N SER A 71 -12.57 2.66 14.44
CA SER A 71 -13.31 1.41 14.57
C SER A 71 -12.48 0.40 15.35
N PHE A 72 -13.00 -0.04 16.50
CA PHE A 72 -12.47 -1.20 17.24
C PHE A 72 -12.96 -2.54 16.66
N ARG A 73 -13.75 -2.51 15.58
CA ARG A 73 -14.31 -3.71 14.92
C ARG A 73 -13.40 -4.19 13.78
N THR A 74 -13.52 -5.46 13.45
CA THR A 74 -12.92 -6.10 12.26
C THR A 74 -13.30 -5.36 10.97
N ASP A 75 -14.50 -4.81 10.90
CA ASP A 75 -15.07 -4.11 9.72
C ASP A 75 -14.59 -2.65 9.59
N SER A 76 -13.36 -2.38 10.04
CA SER A 76 -12.74 -1.05 9.94
C SER A 76 -12.19 -0.76 8.54
N VAL A 77 -12.22 -1.73 7.63
CA VAL A 77 -11.65 -1.61 6.28
C VAL A 77 -12.50 -0.67 5.44
N ILE A 78 -11.87 0.40 4.98
CA ILE A 78 -12.45 1.36 4.03
C ILE A 78 -12.30 0.82 2.61
N GLY A 79 -11.14 0.22 2.33
CA GLY A 79 -10.87 -0.44 1.05
C GLY A 79 -9.46 -1.03 1.03
N GLU A 80 -9.28 -2.00 0.15
CA GLU A 80 -8.03 -2.73 -0.01
C GLU A 80 -7.57 -2.71 -1.47
N PHE A 81 -6.27 -2.58 -1.68
CA PHE A 81 -5.69 -2.88 -2.97
C PHE A 81 -5.41 -4.37 -3.09
N ARG A 82 -5.89 -4.98 -4.17
CA ARG A 82 -5.63 -6.40 -4.45
C ARG A 82 -4.11 -6.64 -4.42
N PRO A 83 -3.63 -7.68 -3.72
CA PRO A 83 -2.19 -7.93 -3.60
C PRO A 83 -1.54 -8.02 -4.98
N VAL A 84 -0.44 -7.31 -5.14
CA VAL A 84 0.41 -7.42 -6.34
C VAL A 84 1.70 -8.10 -5.93
N ALA A 85 2.05 -9.16 -6.66
CA ALA A 85 3.38 -9.71 -6.58
C ALA A 85 4.36 -8.76 -7.27
N LEU A 86 5.51 -8.54 -6.65
CA LEU A 86 6.55 -7.61 -7.12
C LEU A 86 7.03 -7.93 -8.55
N ARG A 87 6.92 -9.17 -9.01
CA ARG A 87 7.19 -9.62 -10.38
C ARG A 87 6.42 -8.84 -11.46
N PHE A 88 5.25 -8.30 -11.13
CA PHE A 88 4.40 -7.56 -12.07
C PHE A 88 4.77 -6.07 -12.16
N LEU A 89 5.75 -5.60 -11.39
CA LEU A 89 6.33 -4.28 -11.57
C LEU A 89 7.14 -4.25 -12.87
N SER A 90 7.00 -3.18 -13.65
CA SER A 90 7.63 -3.06 -14.97
C SER A 90 9.16 -3.24 -14.89
N PRO A 91 9.74 -4.20 -15.64
CA PRO A 91 11.18 -4.25 -15.86
C PRO A 91 11.65 -3.02 -16.65
N PRO A 92 12.90 -2.54 -16.50
CA PRO A 92 14.02 -3.16 -15.79
C PRO A 92 14.19 -2.75 -14.32
N GLU A 93 13.50 -1.72 -13.83
CA GLU A 93 13.78 -1.11 -12.51
C GLU A 93 12.94 -1.69 -11.35
N HIS A 94 12.01 -2.61 -11.62
CA HIS A 94 11.09 -3.17 -10.61
C HIS A 94 10.45 -2.08 -9.73
N ALA A 95 10.06 -0.98 -10.38
CA ALA A 95 9.60 0.24 -9.71
C ALA A 95 8.23 0.68 -10.24
N PHE A 96 7.39 1.11 -9.32
CA PHE A 96 6.07 1.67 -9.58
C PHE A 96 6.00 3.00 -8.85
N LEU A 97 6.13 4.10 -9.57
CA LEU A 97 6.34 5.42 -8.98
C LEU A 97 5.08 6.29 -9.09
N ARG A 98 4.61 6.77 -7.95
CA ARG A 98 3.54 7.78 -7.81
C ARG A 98 2.25 7.41 -8.55
N LYS A 99 1.96 6.13 -8.67
CA LYS A 99 0.80 5.62 -9.40
C LYS A 99 -0.40 5.46 -8.46
N TRP A 100 -1.59 5.54 -9.04
CA TRP A 100 -2.85 5.36 -8.33
C TRP A 100 -3.25 3.88 -8.32
N LEU A 101 -3.52 3.38 -7.12
CA LEU A 101 -4.12 2.09 -6.86
C LEU A 101 -5.62 2.30 -6.64
N LEU A 102 -6.43 1.49 -7.32
CA LEU A 102 -7.86 1.42 -7.05
C LEU A 102 -8.08 0.58 -5.80
N LEU A 103 -8.81 1.12 -4.84
CA LEU A 103 -9.23 0.41 -3.63
C LEU A 103 -10.56 -0.30 -3.91
N SER A 104 -10.68 -1.53 -3.45
CA SER A 104 -11.87 -2.37 -3.60
C SER A 104 -12.35 -2.85 -2.24
N ASP A 105 -13.58 -3.36 -2.21
CA ASP A 105 -14.04 -4.14 -1.07
C ASP A 105 -13.26 -5.47 -1.02
N PRO A 106 -12.61 -5.84 0.10
CA PRO A 106 -11.90 -7.11 0.19
C PRO A 106 -12.84 -8.32 0.09
N GLU A 107 -14.11 -8.16 0.47
CA GLU A 107 -15.12 -9.23 0.41
C GLU A 107 -15.85 -9.26 -0.94
N ASP A 108 -15.86 -8.13 -1.68
CA ASP A 108 -16.53 -8.01 -2.97
C ASP A 108 -15.81 -7.06 -3.94
N PHE A 109 -14.86 -7.61 -4.70
CA PHE A 109 -14.14 -6.85 -5.74
C PHE A 109 -15.04 -6.37 -6.90
N SER A 110 -16.28 -6.85 -7.00
CA SER A 110 -17.24 -6.43 -8.03
C SER A 110 -18.08 -5.21 -7.60
N ALA A 111 -18.08 -4.86 -6.31
CA ALA A 111 -18.84 -3.75 -5.73
C ALA A 111 -18.40 -2.34 -6.19
N GLY A 112 -17.44 -2.25 -7.11
CA GLY A 112 -16.87 -1.00 -7.61
C GLY A 112 -15.76 -0.43 -6.73
N ALA A 113 -15.30 0.77 -7.09
CA ALA A 113 -14.18 1.42 -6.42
C ALA A 113 -14.58 2.02 -5.05
N LYS A 114 -13.77 1.76 -4.02
CA LYS A 114 -13.86 2.37 -2.67
C LYS A 114 -12.93 3.58 -2.51
N GLY A 115 -12.45 4.14 -3.61
CA GLY A 115 -11.50 5.25 -3.64
C GLY A 115 -10.15 4.84 -4.21
N TYR A 116 -9.17 5.74 -4.08
CA TYR A 116 -7.86 5.58 -4.71
C TYR A 116 -6.74 5.90 -3.73
N LEU A 117 -5.62 5.20 -3.86
CA LEU A 117 -4.40 5.43 -3.08
C LEU A 117 -3.21 5.63 -4.00
N LYS A 118 -2.50 6.74 -3.86
CA LYS A 118 -1.27 7.01 -4.59
C LYS A 118 -0.08 6.47 -3.82
N VAL A 119 0.69 5.60 -4.44
CA VAL A 119 1.87 5.00 -3.83
C VAL A 119 3.07 5.01 -4.75
N SER A 120 4.25 4.84 -4.15
CA SER A 120 5.42 4.34 -4.87
C SER A 120 5.88 3.03 -4.23
N LEU A 121 6.22 2.04 -5.05
CA LEU A 121 6.66 0.72 -4.62
C LEU A 121 7.88 0.32 -5.46
N PHE A 122 8.97 -0.07 -4.81
CA PHE A 122 10.16 -0.55 -5.51
C PHE A 122 11.00 -1.47 -4.62
N VAL A 123 11.72 -2.36 -5.28
CA VAL A 123 12.65 -3.31 -4.65
C VAL A 123 14.06 -2.86 -4.99
N LEU A 124 14.92 -2.83 -3.98
CA LEU A 124 16.34 -2.52 -4.14
C LEU A 124 17.17 -3.69 -3.64
N GLY A 125 18.06 -4.18 -4.50
CA GLY A 125 19.14 -5.09 -4.16
C GLY A 125 20.30 -4.37 -3.44
N PRO A 126 21.29 -5.12 -2.93
CA PRO A 126 22.50 -4.54 -2.36
C PRO A 126 23.26 -3.72 -3.40
N GLY A 127 23.47 -2.42 -3.12
CA GLY A 127 24.18 -1.51 -4.01
C GLY A 127 23.28 -0.75 -5.00
N ASP A 128 21.99 -1.06 -5.08
CA ASP A 128 21.07 -0.34 -5.97
C ASP A 128 20.74 1.06 -5.40
N GLU A 129 20.70 2.06 -6.29
CA GLU A 129 20.18 3.38 -5.97
C GLU A 129 18.66 3.41 -6.09
N ALA A 130 18.01 4.20 -5.22
CA ALA A 130 16.58 4.38 -5.31
C ALA A 130 16.21 5.25 -6.51
N PRO A 131 15.21 4.85 -7.33
CA PRO A 131 14.72 5.70 -8.41
C PRO A 131 14.16 7.02 -7.86
N VAL A 132 14.43 8.11 -8.58
CA VAL A 132 14.16 9.50 -8.17
C VAL A 132 12.74 9.96 -8.53
#